data_AF-A0A345YJJ6-F1
#
_entry.id   AF-A0A345YJJ6-F1
#
_cell.length_a   1.000
_cell.length_b   1.000
_cell.length_c   1.000
_cell.angle_alpha   90.00
_cell.angle_beta   90.00
_cell.angle_gamma   90.00
#
_symmetry.space_group_name_H-M   'P 1'
#
loop_
_entity.id
_entity.type
_entity.pdbx_description
1 polymer ?
#
loop_
_entity_poly.entity_id
_entity_poly.type
_entity_poly.pdbx_seq_one_letter_code
_entity_poly.pdbx_strand_id
1 'polypeptide(L)'
;MHRHLLLAAAASLSLVACSSESEADETAGGSTETTAPAATPEEQKLKAFQDSVEKAMGDIPPEHRDAFQKEFACEIERNNASSQPKEIDASTIREITARLKAGKAAGC
;
A
#
# COMPACT_ATOMS: atom_id res chain seq x y z
N MET A 1 11.40 44.38 -45.14
CA MET A 1 11.44 43.04 -44.51
C MET A 1 10.04 42.74 -44.00
N HIS A 2 9.35 41.74 -44.56
CA HIS A 2 8.04 41.27 -44.12
C HIS A 2 8.18 39.81 -43.71
N ARG A 3 7.82 39.48 -42.47
CA ARG A 3 7.74 38.11 -41.97
C ARG A 3 6.44 37.95 -41.19
N HIS A 4 5.49 37.26 -41.81
CA HIS A 4 4.35 36.65 -41.16
C HIS A 4 4.76 35.27 -40.62
N LEU A 5 4.26 34.89 -39.43
CA LEU A 5 4.09 33.53 -38.88
C LEU A 5 3.34 33.71 -37.54
N LEU A 6 2.00 33.77 -37.55
CA LEU A 6 1.00 32.68 -37.44
C LEU A 6 1.00 31.88 -36.12
N LEU A 7 -0.11 32.14 -35.40
CA LEU A 7 -1.02 31.27 -34.64
C LEU A 7 -0.57 30.44 -33.42
N ALA A 8 -1.34 30.72 -32.36
CA ALA A 8 -1.52 30.06 -31.09
C ALA A 8 -2.03 28.61 -31.15
N ALA A 9 -1.76 27.88 -30.07
CA ALA A 9 -2.65 26.85 -29.54
C ALA A 9 -2.50 26.80 -28.01
N ALA A 10 -3.36 27.53 -27.30
CA ALA A 10 -3.54 27.38 -25.86
C ALA A 10 -4.56 26.25 -25.64
N ALA A 11 -4.10 25.09 -25.18
CA ALA A 11 -4.97 23.99 -24.79
C ALA A 11 -5.59 24.30 -23.42
N SER A 12 -6.78 24.90 -23.42
CA SER A 12 -7.64 24.97 -22.25
C SER A 12 -8.27 23.60 -22.00
N LEU A 13 -7.81 22.89 -20.97
CA LEU A 13 -8.53 21.74 -20.43
C LEU A 13 -9.70 22.23 -19.58
N SER A 14 -10.91 22.06 -20.11
CA SER A 14 -12.18 22.32 -19.43
C SER A 14 -12.38 21.33 -18.28
N LEU A 15 -12.55 21.85 -17.06
CA LEU A 15 -13.06 21.12 -15.90
C LEU A 15 -14.54 20.81 -16.14
N VAL A 16 -14.87 19.57 -16.49
CA VAL A 16 -16.26 19.08 -16.47
C VAL A 16 -16.60 18.73 -15.03
N ALA A 17 -17.17 19.70 -14.32
CA ALA A 17 -18.13 19.43 -13.27
C ALA A 17 -19.51 19.33 -13.93
N CYS A 18 -20.14 18.15 -13.88
CA CYS A 18 -21.56 18.02 -14.18
C CYS A 18 -22.19 17.14 -13.09
N SER A 19 -22.88 17.81 -12.17
CA SER A 19 -23.93 17.24 -11.35
C SER A 19 -25.10 16.82 -12.24
N SER A 20 -25.77 15.71 -11.93
CA SER A 20 -27.23 15.68 -11.82
C SER A 20 -27.70 14.39 -11.16
N GLU A 21 -28.39 14.63 -10.06
CA GLU A 21 -29.30 13.82 -9.25
C GLU A 21 -30.38 13.12 -10.10
N SER A 22 -30.67 11.85 -9.79
CA SER A 22 -31.98 11.23 -10.00
C SER A 22 -32.10 9.92 -9.18
N GLU A 23 -33.01 10.01 -8.20
CA GLU A 23 -33.95 8.98 -7.77
C GLU A 23 -33.45 7.85 -6.84
N ALA A 24 -33.69 8.09 -5.54
CA ALA A 24 -33.93 7.03 -4.57
C ALA A 24 -35.32 6.44 -4.83
N ASP A 25 -35.37 5.15 -5.18
CA ASP A 25 -36.55 4.31 -5.00
C ASP A 25 -36.18 3.16 -4.07
N GLU A 26 -36.85 3.14 -2.93
CA GLU A 26 -36.70 2.18 -1.86
C GLU A 26 -37.81 1.14 -2.05
N THR A 27 -37.46 -0.14 -2.24
CA THR A 27 -38.05 -1.31 -1.54
C THR A 27 -38.16 -2.60 -2.38
N ALA A 28 -37.66 -3.66 -1.76
CA ALA A 28 -37.99 -5.08 -1.91
C ALA A 28 -37.51 -5.83 -3.16
N GLY A 29 -36.41 -6.57 -2.98
CA GLY A 29 -36.04 -7.66 -3.89
C GLY A 29 -34.96 -8.56 -3.30
N GLY A 30 -35.34 -9.43 -2.36
CA GLY A 30 -34.64 -10.67 -2.03
C GLY A 30 -33.16 -10.56 -1.67
N SER A 31 -32.85 -10.53 -0.38
CA SER A 31 -31.56 -11.01 0.10
C SER A 31 -31.50 -12.52 -0.18
N THR A 32 -31.08 -12.87 -1.39
CA THR A 32 -30.37 -14.12 -1.59
C THR A 32 -29.14 -14.00 -0.70
N GLU A 33 -29.13 -14.72 0.41
CA GLU A 33 -27.89 -15.13 1.06
C GLU A 33 -27.08 -15.87 -0.01
N THR A 34 -26.32 -15.11 -0.78
CA THR A 34 -25.23 -15.64 -1.57
C THR A 34 -24.21 -16.08 -0.55
N THR A 35 -24.31 -17.34 -0.14
CA THR A 35 -23.27 -18.01 0.63
C THR A 35 -22.00 -17.85 -0.18
N ALA A 36 -21.16 -16.89 0.20
CA ALA A 36 -19.90 -16.65 -0.47
C ALA A 36 -19.14 -17.98 -0.50
N PRO A 37 -18.53 -18.37 -1.63
CA PRO A 37 -17.77 -19.60 -1.70
C PRO A 37 -16.74 -19.60 -0.57
N ALA A 38 -16.66 -20.72 0.16
CA ALA A 38 -15.69 -20.88 1.23
C ALA A 38 -14.29 -20.62 0.67
N ALA A 39 -13.53 -19.73 1.32
CA ALA A 39 -12.19 -19.36 0.88
C ALA A 39 -11.33 -20.61 0.72
N THR A 40 -10.63 -20.69 -0.41
CA THR A 40 -9.68 -21.75 -0.70
C THR A 40 -8.55 -21.78 0.34
N PRO A 41 -7.86 -22.92 0.53
CA PRO A 41 -6.73 -22.99 1.45
C PRO A 41 -5.61 -21.98 1.14
N GLU A 42 -5.43 -21.61 -0.13
CA GLU A 42 -4.45 -20.61 -0.54
C GLU A 42 -4.87 -19.19 -0.15
N GLU A 43 -6.14 -18.84 -0.35
CA GLU A 43 -6.70 -17.57 0.10
C GLU A 43 -6.63 -17.43 1.63
N GLN A 44 -6.86 -18.50 2.37
CA GLN A 44 -6.71 -18.51 3.83
C GLN A 44 -5.26 -18.26 4.26
N LYS A 45 -4.29 -18.86 3.57
CA LYS A 45 -2.86 -18.64 3.83
C LYS A 45 -2.45 -17.21 3.52
N LEU A 46 -2.90 -16.66 2.39
CA LEU A 46 -2.64 -15.27 2.01
C LEU A 46 -3.21 -14.31 3.05
N LYS A 47 -4.45 -14.56 3.51
CA LYS A 47 -5.06 -13.77 4.56
C LYS A 47 -4.27 -13.84 5.87
N ALA A 48 -3.86 -15.03 6.30
CA ALA A 48 -3.06 -15.18 7.51
C ALA A 48 -1.72 -14.44 7.40
N PHE A 49 -1.07 -14.48 6.23
CA PHE A 49 0.14 -13.71 5.96
C PHE A 49 -0.12 -12.20 6.05
N GLN A 50 -1.14 -11.68 5.37
CA GLN A 50 -1.52 -10.26 5.40
C GLN A 50 -1.83 -9.79 6.83
N ASP A 51 -2.67 -10.53 7.55
CA ASP A 51 -3.04 -10.23 8.94
C ASP A 51 -1.78 -10.21 9.84
N SER A 52 -0.80 -11.10 9.59
CA SER A 52 0.46 -11.14 10.35
C SER A 52 1.35 -9.91 10.10
N VAL A 53 1.42 -9.46 8.85
CA VAL A 53 2.19 -8.28 8.43
C VAL A 53 1.54 -7.02 8.96
N GLU A 54 0.22 -6.87 8.82
CA GLU A 54 -0.54 -5.73 9.32
C GLU A 54 -0.35 -5.57 10.83
N LYS A 55 -0.45 -6.67 11.59
CA LYS A 55 -0.17 -6.66 13.02
C LYS A 55 1.26 -6.22 13.33
N ALA A 56 2.25 -6.76 12.62
CA ALA A 56 3.65 -6.39 12.85
C ALA A 56 3.92 -4.91 12.55
N MET A 57 3.29 -4.35 11.52
CA MET A 57 3.36 -2.91 11.21
C MET A 57 2.67 -2.05 12.27
N GLY A 58 1.55 -2.53 12.83
CA GLY A 58 0.85 -1.88 13.94
C GLY A 58 1.67 -1.83 15.24
N ASP A 59 2.55 -2.79 15.46
CA ASP A 59 3.42 -2.87 16.65
C ASP A 59 4.63 -1.91 16.63
N ILE A 60 4.82 -1.18 15.53
CA ILE A 60 5.88 -0.16 15.36
C ILE A 60 5.48 1.12 16.12
N PRO A 61 6.22 1.52 17.17
CA PRO A 61 5.93 2.75 17.90
C PRO A 61 6.02 3.97 17.00
N PRO A 62 5.11 4.96 17.12
CA PRO A 62 5.10 6.15 16.28
C PRO A 62 6.46 6.86 16.18
N GLU A 63 7.18 6.97 17.29
CA GLU A 63 8.51 7.58 17.42
C GLU A 63 9.61 6.84 16.65
N HIS A 64 9.35 5.60 16.22
CA HIS A 64 10.31 4.76 15.49
C HIS A 64 9.96 4.55 14.03
N ARG A 65 8.83 5.08 13.53
CA ARG A 65 8.37 4.81 12.14
C ARG A 65 9.35 5.28 11.07
N ASP A 66 9.90 6.49 11.22
CA ASP A 66 10.88 7.02 10.26
C ASP A 66 12.18 6.24 10.26
N ALA A 67 12.65 5.83 11.45
CA ALA A 67 13.84 4.99 11.58
C ALA A 67 13.59 3.58 11.02
N PHE A 68 12.39 3.03 11.24
CA PHE A 68 11.96 1.75 10.69
C PHE A 68 11.99 1.76 9.17
N GLN A 69 11.45 2.79 8.51
CA GLN A 69 11.45 2.87 7.05
C GLN A 69 12.87 2.82 6.48
N LYS A 70 13.82 3.54 7.11
CA LYS A 70 15.23 3.54 6.71
C LYS A 70 15.86 2.17 6.90
N GLU A 71 15.72 1.57 8.07
CA GLU A 71 16.28 0.24 8.38
C GLU A 71 15.68 -0.85 7.50
N PHE A 72 14.36 -0.78 7.23
CA PHE A 72 13.69 -1.72 6.34
C PHE A 72 14.19 -1.60 4.90
N ALA A 73 14.39 -0.38 4.39
CA ALA A 73 15.01 -0.17 3.08
C ALA A 73 16.43 -0.77 3.02
N CYS A 74 17.27 -0.52 4.05
CA CYS A 74 18.60 -1.13 4.14
C CYS A 74 18.52 -2.67 4.12
N GLU A 75 17.54 -3.26 4.83
CA GLU A 75 17.37 -4.72 4.88
C GLU A 75 16.99 -5.28 3.51
N ILE A 76 16.07 -4.61 2.78
CA ILE A 76 15.71 -4.99 1.41
C ILE A 76 16.92 -4.91 0.47
N GLU A 77 17.69 -3.83 0.51
CA GLU A 77 18.90 -3.68 -0.31
C GLU A 77 19.92 -4.79 -0.02
N ARG A 78 20.19 -5.07 1.27
CA ARG A 78 21.10 -6.15 1.68
C ARG A 78 20.59 -7.52 1.24
N ASN A 79 19.29 -7.76 1.38
CA ASN A 79 18.67 -9.01 0.98
C ASN A 79 18.74 -9.23 -0.53
N ASN A 80 18.51 -8.18 -1.32
CA ASN A 80 18.60 -8.22 -2.78
C ASN A 80 20.05 -8.41 -3.27
N ALA A 81 21.02 -7.89 -2.54
CA ALA A 81 22.45 -8.09 -2.84
C ALA A 81 22.98 -9.46 -2.39
N SER A 82 22.21 -10.22 -1.59
CA SER A 82 22.60 -11.53 -1.10
C SER A 82 22.59 -12.58 -2.22
N SER A 83 23.55 -13.50 -2.20
CA SER A 83 23.53 -14.70 -3.06
C SER A 83 22.39 -15.67 -2.70
N GLN A 84 21.80 -15.50 -1.52
CA GLN A 84 20.64 -16.25 -1.03
C GLN A 84 19.66 -15.27 -0.39
N PRO A 85 18.76 -14.65 -1.18
CA PRO A 85 17.72 -13.77 -0.66
C PRO A 85 16.76 -14.55 0.24
N LYS A 86 16.41 -13.95 1.37
CA LYS A 86 15.41 -14.44 2.31
C LYS A 86 14.04 -13.87 1.97
N GLU A 87 13.01 -14.60 2.33
CA GLU A 87 11.64 -14.07 2.31
C GLU A 87 11.49 -12.97 3.36
N ILE A 88 10.86 -11.86 2.96
CA ILE A 88 10.58 -10.74 3.86
C ILE A 88 9.14 -10.88 4.34
N ASP A 89 8.98 -11.09 5.64
CA ASP A 89 7.71 -11.36 6.29
C ASP A 89 7.53 -10.55 7.58
N ALA A 90 6.46 -10.88 8.33
CA ALA A 90 6.17 -10.26 9.61
C ALA A 90 7.29 -10.41 10.66
N SER A 91 8.11 -11.45 10.56
CA SER A 91 9.24 -11.65 11.49
C SER A 91 10.32 -10.59 11.28
N THR A 92 10.63 -10.27 10.02
CA THR A 92 11.61 -9.23 9.66
C THR A 92 11.18 -7.87 10.21
N ILE A 93 9.91 -7.52 10.07
CA ILE A 93 9.32 -6.28 10.60
C ILE A 93 9.49 -6.22 12.13
N ARG A 94 9.19 -7.32 12.83
CA ARG A 94 9.33 -7.39 14.30
C ARG A 94 10.79 -7.29 14.74
N GLU A 95 11.71 -7.91 14.04
CA GLU A 95 13.14 -7.85 14.35
C GLU A 95 13.69 -6.43 14.23
N ILE A 96 13.39 -5.74 13.12
CA ILE A 96 13.78 -4.33 12.96
C ILE A 96 13.18 -3.48 14.07
N THR A 97 11.88 -3.66 14.36
CA THR A 97 11.19 -2.94 15.42
C THR A 97 11.84 -3.18 16.79
N ALA A 98 12.21 -4.42 17.10
CA ALA A 98 12.89 -4.77 18.34
C ALA A 98 14.28 -4.13 18.45
N ARG A 99 15.03 -4.08 17.35
CA ARG A 99 16.34 -3.39 17.30
C ARG A 99 16.19 -1.89 17.57
N LEU A 100 15.20 -1.25 16.97
CA LEU A 100 14.91 0.17 17.18
C LEU A 100 14.49 0.47 18.62
N LYS A 101 13.61 -0.35 19.20
CA LYS A 101 13.22 -0.26 20.62
C LYS A 101 14.41 -0.42 21.57
N ALA A 102 15.42 -1.19 21.16
CA ALA A 102 16.65 -1.39 21.92
C ALA A 102 17.70 -0.28 21.68
N GLY A 103 17.40 0.76 20.89
CA GLY A 103 18.36 1.81 20.52
C GLY A 103 19.48 1.34 19.59
N LYS A 104 19.31 0.18 18.95
CA LYS A 104 20.30 -0.44 18.04
C LYS A 104 19.85 -0.25 16.58
N ALA A 105 19.79 0.99 16.12
CA ALA A 105 19.71 1.26 14.69
C ALA A 105 21.05 0.81 14.08
N ALA A 106 21.00 -0.06 13.07
CA ALA A 106 22.22 -0.57 12.46
C ALA A 106 22.82 0.48 11.51
N GLY A 107 21.98 1.35 10.93
CA GLY A 107 22.35 2.11 9.75
C GLY A 107 22.65 1.18 8.58
N CYS A 108 22.34 1.61 7.38
CA CYS A 108 23.28 1.33 6.29
C CYS A 108 24.39 2.41 6.36
#